data_AF-A0AAV0VVY7-F1
#
_entry.id   AF-A0AAV0VVY7-F1
#
_cell.length_a   1.000
_cell.length_b   1.000
_cell.length_c   1.000
_cell.angle_alpha   90.00
_cell.angle_beta   90.00
_cell.angle_gamma   90.00
#
_symmetry.space_group_name_H-M   'P 1'
#
loop_
_entity.id
_entity.type
_entity.pdbx_description
1 polymer ?
#
loop_
_entity_poly.entity_id
_entity_poly.type
_entity_poly.pdbx_seq_one_letter_code
_entity_poly.pdbx_strand_id
1 'polypeptide(L)'
;MVHDGGFDCSFMNMEFQSEKIMGHQSILTFKCKMCNIENKIYTENPKTEKCPVNKAAVHACQAIGIGYTQLSELMAFLEIPTVSETSYIKIQEGVADTVHDTAWDEMKRAGEEEKQIALECGEVDVDGIPIITVVADGQWSKRSYRIKYDALSGAVSYIYRQK
;
A
#
# COMPACT_ATOMS: atom_id res chain seq x y z
N MET A 1 -1.94 25.65 -13.63
CA MET A 1 -1.04 25.24 -14.71
C MET A 1 -0.44 26.51 -15.29
N VAL A 2 0.87 26.70 -15.19
CA VAL A 2 1.54 27.83 -15.84
C VAL A 2 2.01 27.32 -17.19
N HIS A 3 1.40 27.81 -18.27
CA HIS A 3 1.88 27.56 -19.63
C HIS A 3 2.99 28.58 -19.90
N ASP A 4 4.23 28.18 -19.62
CA ASP A 4 5.41 29.03 -19.86
C ASP A 4 5.81 28.96 -21.34
N GLY A 5 4.96 29.51 -22.20
CA GLY A 5 5.12 29.50 -23.65
C GLY A 5 5.67 30.81 -24.21
N GLY A 6 6.30 30.75 -25.39
CA GLY A 6 6.55 31.95 -26.20
C GLY A 6 5.29 32.43 -26.93
N PHE A 7 5.30 33.65 -27.48
CA PHE A 7 4.21 34.23 -28.29
C PHE A 7 2.89 34.54 -27.53
N ASP A 8 2.95 34.85 -26.24
CA ASP A 8 1.77 35.30 -25.44
C ASP A 8 0.60 34.29 -25.43
N CYS A 9 0.90 33.00 -25.60
CA CYS A 9 -0.10 31.95 -25.60
C CYS A 9 -0.54 31.57 -24.17
N SER A 10 -1.80 31.15 -24.02
CA SER A 10 -2.39 30.74 -22.74
C SER A 10 -2.94 29.31 -22.78
N PHE A 11 -3.50 28.85 -21.66
CA PHE A 11 -4.17 27.53 -21.57
C PHE A 11 -5.27 27.36 -22.62
N MET A 12 -5.93 28.44 -23.06
CA MET A 12 -6.98 28.37 -24.09
C MET A 12 -6.45 27.88 -25.45
N ASN A 13 -5.15 27.98 -25.69
CA ASN A 13 -4.52 27.48 -26.91
C ASN A 13 -4.10 26.00 -26.81
N MET A 14 -4.29 25.36 -25.66
CA MET A 14 -3.94 23.96 -25.44
C MET A 14 -5.05 23.05 -25.96
N GLU A 15 -4.69 22.11 -26.83
CA GLU A 15 -5.59 21.07 -27.31
C GLU A 15 -5.25 19.73 -26.72
N PHE A 16 -6.28 19.03 -26.25
CA PHE A 16 -6.18 17.64 -25.85
C PHE A 16 -5.69 16.78 -27.02
N GLN A 17 -4.67 15.96 -26.75
CA GLN A 17 -4.09 15.05 -27.74
C GLN A 17 -4.43 13.60 -27.42
N SER A 18 -4.24 13.20 -26.16
CA SER A 18 -4.45 11.83 -25.73
C SER A 18 -4.58 11.73 -24.23
N GLU A 19 -5.24 10.65 -23.81
CA GLU A 19 -5.24 10.18 -22.43
C GLU A 19 -4.53 8.83 -22.38
N LYS A 20 -3.59 8.70 -21.44
CA LYS A 20 -2.99 7.41 -21.10
C LYS A 20 -3.47 7.00 -19.71
N ILE A 21 -4.19 5.88 -19.66
CA ILE A 21 -4.69 5.28 -18.43
C ILE A 21 -3.66 4.27 -17.91
N MET A 22 -3.34 4.36 -16.62
CA MET A 22 -2.38 3.52 -15.91
C MET A 22 -3.01 3.03 -14.60
N GLY A 23 -3.90 2.04 -14.71
CA GLY A 23 -4.74 1.64 -13.59
C GLY A 23 -5.70 2.75 -13.20
N HIS A 24 -5.67 3.17 -11.93
CA HIS A 24 -6.51 4.24 -11.39
C HIS A 24 -5.92 5.65 -11.60
N GLN A 25 -4.82 5.77 -12.35
CA GLN A 25 -4.21 7.06 -12.70
C GLN A 25 -4.34 7.32 -14.21
N SER A 26 -4.81 8.51 -14.57
CA SER A 26 -4.76 9.02 -15.95
C SER A 26 -3.71 10.12 -16.12
N ILE A 27 -3.06 10.12 -17.29
CA ILE A 27 -2.15 11.16 -17.77
C ILE A 27 -2.76 11.77 -19.02
N LEU A 28 -3.15 13.04 -18.93
CA LEU A 28 -3.75 13.81 -20.02
C LEU A 28 -2.66 14.63 -20.71
N THR A 29 -2.47 14.41 -22.01
CA THR A 29 -1.48 15.13 -22.81
C THR A 29 -2.17 16.21 -23.63
N PHE A 30 -1.65 17.43 -23.53
CA PHE A 30 -2.13 18.59 -24.26
C PHE A 30 -0.99 19.20 -25.07
N LYS A 31 -1.32 19.80 -26.22
CA LYS A 31 -0.38 20.50 -27.09
C LYS A 31 -0.90 21.89 -27.43
N CYS A 32 -0.06 22.91 -27.27
CA CYS A 32 -0.42 24.27 -27.66
C CYS A 32 -0.44 24.42 -29.18
N LYS A 33 -1.53 24.91 -29.78
CA LYS A 33 -1.62 25.15 -31.24
C LYS A 33 -0.69 26.26 -31.72
N MET A 34 -0.32 27.19 -30.84
CA MET A 34 0.48 28.37 -31.19
C MET A 34 1.98 28.08 -31.13
N CYS A 35 2.46 27.61 -29.97
CA CYS A 35 3.90 27.38 -29.74
C CYS A 35 4.31 25.91 -29.84
N ASN A 36 3.38 24.98 -30.10
CA ASN A 36 3.60 23.53 -30.20
C ASN A 36 4.15 22.85 -28.94
N ILE A 37 4.25 23.54 -27.81
CA ILE A 37 4.69 22.96 -26.53
C ILE A 37 3.66 21.94 -26.04
N GLU A 38 4.15 20.76 -25.66
CA GLU A 38 3.36 19.72 -25.02
C GLU A 38 3.44 19.83 -23.50
N ASN A 39 2.29 19.67 -22.84
CA ASN A 39 2.20 19.60 -21.38
C ASN A 39 1.36 18.40 -20.96
N LYS A 40 1.70 17.84 -19.80
CA LYS A 40 1.01 16.69 -19.21
C LYS A 40 0.34 17.09 -17.91
N ILE A 41 -0.92 16.71 -17.75
CA ILE A 41 -1.67 16.81 -16.51
C ILE A 41 -1.83 15.40 -15.96
N TYR A 42 -1.51 15.23 -14.70
CA TYR A 42 -1.61 13.96 -14.00
C TYR A 42 -2.77 14.05 -13.00
N THR A 43 -3.65 13.06 -13.02
CA THR A 43 -4.73 12.92 -12.02
C THR A 43 -4.19 12.68 -10.61
N GLU A 44 -2.97 12.15 -10.51
CA GLU A 44 -2.20 12.02 -9.28
C GLU A 44 -0.81 12.63 -9.48
N ASN A 45 -0.32 13.40 -8.50
CA ASN A 45 1.00 14.03 -8.57
C ASN A 45 2.10 12.95 -8.68
N PRO A 46 2.90 12.92 -9.76
CA PRO A 46 3.94 11.91 -9.95
C PRO A 46 5.11 12.04 -8.95
N LYS A 47 5.20 13.17 -8.24
CA LYS A 47 6.20 13.44 -7.19
C LYS A 47 5.60 13.36 -5.78
N THR A 48 4.42 12.75 -5.63
CA THR A 48 3.80 12.61 -4.32
C THR A 48 4.68 11.77 -3.39
N GLU A 49 4.90 12.26 -2.17
CA GLU A 49 5.50 11.48 -1.08
C GLU A 49 4.47 10.54 -0.43
N LYS A 50 3.17 10.78 -0.67
CA LYS A 50 2.08 9.92 -0.18
C LYS A 50 1.99 8.64 -1.00
N CYS A 51 1.34 7.61 -0.44
CA CYS A 51 1.06 6.35 -1.13
C CYS A 51 0.30 6.59 -2.45
N PRO A 52 0.86 6.22 -3.63
CA PRO A 52 0.20 6.39 -4.91
C PRO A 52 -1.11 5.59 -5.01
N VAL A 53 -2.08 6.07 -5.79
CA VAL A 53 -3.46 5.55 -5.85
C VAL A 53 -3.52 4.07 -6.19
N ASN A 54 -2.67 3.60 -7.10
CA ASN A 54 -2.60 2.18 -7.44
C ASN A 54 -2.09 1.34 -6.27
N LYS A 55 -1.09 1.82 -5.52
CA LYS A 55 -0.58 1.15 -4.32
C LYS A 55 -1.62 1.19 -3.20
N ALA A 56 -2.33 2.30 -3.04
CA ALA A 56 -3.39 2.46 -2.06
C ALA A 56 -4.57 1.52 -2.32
N ALA A 57 -5.02 1.39 -3.57
CA ALA A 57 -6.10 0.47 -3.95
C ALA A 57 -5.75 -0.99 -3.66
N VAL A 58 -4.53 -1.42 -4.01
CA VAL A 58 -4.06 -2.79 -3.74
C VAL A 58 -3.86 -3.04 -2.25
N HIS A 59 -3.28 -2.10 -1.51
CA HIS A 59 -3.15 -2.20 -0.06
C HIS A 59 -4.51 -2.26 0.64
N ALA A 60 -5.51 -1.49 0.16
CA ALA A 60 -6.88 -1.58 0.66
C ALA A 60 -7.47 -2.97 0.42
N CYS A 61 -7.22 -3.58 -0.75
CA CYS A 61 -7.64 -4.95 -1.04
C CYS A 61 -7.04 -5.95 -0.04
N GLN A 62 -5.74 -5.84 0.25
CA GLN A 62 -5.08 -6.68 1.25
C GLN A 62 -5.67 -6.47 2.66
N ALA A 63 -5.90 -5.22 3.06
CA ALA A 63 -6.44 -4.88 4.37
C ALA A 63 -7.86 -5.41 4.60
N ILE A 64 -8.71 -5.40 3.56
CA ILE A 64 -10.09 -5.91 3.65
C ILE A 64 -10.23 -7.39 3.24
N GLY A 65 -9.12 -8.05 2.88
CA GLY A 65 -9.08 -9.48 2.56
C GLY A 65 -9.69 -9.85 1.21
N ILE A 66 -9.61 -8.98 0.19
CA ILE A 66 -10.06 -9.26 -1.17
C ILE A 66 -8.88 -9.35 -2.16
N GLY A 67 -9.11 -10.04 -3.29
CA GLY A 67 -8.12 -10.20 -4.36
C GLY A 67 -8.43 -9.37 -5.62
N TYR A 68 -7.55 -9.51 -6.62
CA TYR A 68 -7.66 -8.83 -7.91
C TYR A 68 -9.04 -8.98 -8.58
N THR A 69 -9.59 -10.20 -8.61
CA THR A 69 -10.88 -10.46 -9.27
C THR A 69 -12.01 -9.61 -8.69
N GLN A 70 -12.06 -9.48 -7.35
CA GLN A 70 -13.08 -8.69 -6.66
C GLN A 70 -12.88 -7.19 -6.87
N LEU A 71 -11.62 -6.71 -6.89
CA LEU A 71 -11.31 -5.33 -7.25
C LEU A 71 -11.74 -5.03 -8.69
N SER A 72 -11.41 -5.91 -9.64
CA SER A 72 -11.75 -5.75 -11.05
C SER A 72 -13.25 -5.72 -11.27
N GLU A 73 -14.00 -6.62 -10.61
CA GLU A 73 -15.46 -6.64 -10.64
C GLU A 73 -16.06 -5.33 -10.09
N LEU A 74 -15.58 -4.87 -8.93
CA LEU A 74 -16.03 -3.60 -8.34
C LEU A 74 -15.77 -2.42 -9.29
N MET A 75 -14.59 -2.33 -9.88
CA MET A 75 -14.24 -1.25 -10.80
C MET A 75 -15.04 -1.32 -12.11
N ALA A 76 -15.35 -2.52 -12.59
CA ALA A 76 -16.21 -2.70 -13.76
C ALA A 76 -17.64 -2.19 -13.53
N PHE A 77 -18.22 -2.41 -12.35
CA PHE A 77 -19.54 -1.86 -11.99
C PHE A 77 -19.56 -0.33 -11.93
N LEU A 78 -18.42 0.28 -11.61
CA LEU A 78 -18.27 1.74 -11.53
C LEU A 78 -17.85 2.36 -12.88
N GLU A 79 -17.63 1.54 -13.91
CA GLU A 79 -17.05 1.96 -15.20
C GLU A 79 -15.69 2.66 -15.05
N ILE A 80 -14.91 2.26 -14.03
CA ILE A 80 -13.57 2.80 -13.74
C ILE A 80 -12.52 1.82 -14.25
N PRO A 81 -11.51 2.26 -15.02
CA PRO A 81 -10.37 1.42 -15.37
C PRO A 81 -9.57 0.98 -14.13
N THR A 82 -9.14 -0.28 -14.12
CA THR A 82 -8.34 -0.85 -13.03
C THR A 82 -6.92 -1.23 -13.51
N VAL A 83 -6.06 -1.52 -12.55
CA VAL A 83 -4.70 -2.05 -12.82
C VAL A 83 -4.79 -3.42 -13.51
N SER A 84 -3.79 -3.80 -14.31
CA SER A 84 -3.71 -5.18 -14.81
C SER A 84 -3.41 -6.16 -13.68
N GLU A 85 -3.81 -7.42 -13.82
CA GLU A 85 -3.49 -8.49 -12.86
C GLU A 85 -1.98 -8.58 -12.57
N THR A 86 -1.16 -8.51 -13.62
CA THR A 86 0.30 -8.51 -13.51
C THR A 86 0.86 -7.33 -12.72
N SER A 87 0.25 -6.15 -12.85
CA SER A 87 0.65 -4.96 -12.09
C SER A 87 0.14 -5.05 -10.65
N TYR A 88 -1.07 -5.57 -10.46
CA TYR A 88 -1.67 -5.82 -9.15
C TYR A 88 -0.77 -6.71 -8.30
N ILE A 89 -0.33 -7.87 -8.84
CA ILE A 89 0.53 -8.81 -8.11
C ILE A 89 1.85 -8.15 -7.70
N LYS A 90 2.52 -7.44 -8.60
CA LYS A 90 3.78 -6.73 -8.30
C LYS A 90 3.61 -5.68 -7.20
N ILE A 91 2.52 -4.93 -7.25
CA ILE A 91 2.21 -3.93 -6.22
C ILE A 91 1.91 -4.65 -4.89
N GLN A 92 1.15 -5.73 -4.93
CA GLN A 92 0.78 -6.53 -3.75
C GLN A 92 2.02 -7.09 -3.04
N GLU A 93 2.97 -7.65 -3.79
CA GLU A 93 4.25 -8.15 -3.27
C GLU A 93 5.01 -7.03 -2.56
N GLY A 94 5.23 -5.89 -3.22
CA GLY A 94 5.95 -4.78 -2.60
C GLY A 94 5.24 -4.15 -1.40
N VAL A 95 3.90 -4.20 -1.36
CA VAL A 95 3.14 -3.82 -0.16
C VAL A 95 3.31 -4.85 0.95
N ALA A 96 3.27 -6.14 0.63
CA ALA A 96 3.48 -7.21 1.61
C ALA A 96 4.88 -7.12 2.25
N ASP A 97 5.92 -6.84 1.46
CA ASP A 97 7.27 -6.60 1.95
C ASP A 97 7.31 -5.41 2.91
N THR A 98 6.69 -4.29 2.53
CA THR A 98 6.62 -3.08 3.39
C THR A 98 5.95 -3.39 4.73
N VAL A 99 4.84 -4.14 4.70
CA VAL A 99 4.09 -4.53 5.90
C VAL A 99 4.93 -5.47 6.77
N HIS A 100 5.62 -6.43 6.16
CA HIS A 100 6.50 -7.36 6.85
C HIS A 100 7.64 -6.63 7.56
N ASP A 101 8.35 -5.75 6.85
CA ASP A 101 9.47 -4.98 7.40
C ASP A 101 9.01 -4.08 8.55
N THR A 102 7.88 -3.40 8.37
CA THR A 102 7.29 -2.55 9.43
C THR A 102 6.91 -3.38 10.65
N ALA A 103 6.25 -4.53 10.45
CA ALA A 103 5.88 -5.41 11.55
C ALA A 103 7.13 -5.94 12.29
N TRP A 104 8.19 -6.28 11.55
CA TRP A 104 9.45 -6.75 12.11
C TRP A 104 10.14 -5.70 12.97
N ASP A 105 10.22 -4.46 12.49
CA ASP A 105 10.84 -3.36 13.23
C ASP A 105 10.02 -2.97 14.48
N GLU A 106 8.70 -2.96 14.39
CA GLU A 106 7.82 -2.74 15.54
C GLU A 106 7.97 -3.86 16.59
N MET A 107 8.05 -5.12 16.17
CA MET A 107 8.31 -6.24 17.08
C MET A 107 9.65 -6.12 17.79
N LYS A 108 10.72 -5.69 17.09
CA LYS A 108 12.02 -5.44 17.72
C LYS A 108 11.95 -4.33 18.74
N ARG A 109 11.27 -3.21 18.42
CA ARG A 109 11.13 -2.08 19.35
C ARG A 109 10.38 -2.50 20.62
N ALA A 110 9.27 -3.21 20.46
CA ALA A 110 8.52 -3.77 21.58
C ALA A 110 9.37 -4.75 22.42
N GLY A 111 10.18 -5.59 21.78
CA GLY A 111 11.09 -6.50 22.48
C GLY A 111 12.16 -5.78 23.33
N GLU A 112 12.72 -4.68 22.83
CA GLU A 112 13.69 -3.88 23.61
C GLU A 112 13.01 -3.12 24.76
N GLU A 113 11.78 -2.62 24.55
CA GLU A 113 10.98 -2.00 25.61
C GLU A 113 10.68 -2.98 26.75
N GLU A 114 10.27 -4.21 26.43
CA GLU A 114 10.02 -5.28 27.42
C GLU A 114 11.29 -5.70 28.16
N LYS A 115 12.41 -5.81 27.44
CA LYS A 115 13.72 -6.10 28.04
C LYS A 115 14.08 -5.06 29.10
N GLN A 116 13.89 -3.78 28.82
CA GLN A 116 14.17 -2.70 29.76
C GLN A 116 13.26 -2.80 31.00
N ILE A 117 11.97 -3.09 30.82
CA ILE A 117 11.02 -3.28 31.92
C ILE A 117 11.42 -4.48 32.81
N ALA A 118 11.80 -5.60 32.22
CA ALA A 118 12.22 -6.79 32.95
C ALA A 118 13.46 -6.51 33.83
N LEU A 119 14.44 -5.75 33.29
CA LEU A 119 15.60 -5.30 34.06
C LEU A 119 15.22 -4.38 35.23
N GLU A 120 14.30 -3.43 35.01
CA GLU A 120 13.82 -2.51 36.06
C GLU A 120 13.05 -3.23 37.17
N CYS A 121 12.29 -4.25 36.82
CA CYS A 121 11.52 -5.07 37.78
C CYS A 121 12.37 -6.13 38.50
N GLY A 122 13.65 -6.33 38.10
CA GLY A 122 14.49 -7.42 38.60
C GLY A 122 14.03 -8.81 38.14
N GLU A 123 13.23 -8.89 37.08
CA GLU A 123 12.79 -10.13 36.44
C GLU A 123 13.92 -10.67 35.54
N VAL A 124 15.02 -11.10 36.17
CA VAL A 124 16.22 -11.62 35.50
C VAL A 124 16.52 -13.04 35.96
N ASP A 125 17.15 -13.84 35.10
CA ASP A 125 17.61 -15.18 35.45
C ASP A 125 18.91 -15.16 36.28
N VAL A 126 19.47 -16.34 36.53
CA VAL A 126 20.71 -16.52 37.31
C VAL A 126 21.93 -15.85 36.69
N ASP A 127 21.91 -15.60 35.37
CA ASP A 127 22.99 -14.98 34.60
C ASP A 127 22.74 -13.48 34.35
N GLY A 128 21.64 -12.93 34.89
CA GLY A 128 21.24 -11.53 34.71
C GLY A 128 20.54 -11.24 33.38
N ILE A 129 20.08 -12.28 32.67
CA ILE A 129 19.35 -12.14 31.41
C ILE A 129 17.88 -11.86 31.73
N PRO A 130 17.28 -10.79 31.18
CA PRO A 130 15.88 -10.47 31.43
C PRO A 130 14.93 -11.55 30.90
N ILE A 131 13.97 -11.94 31.76
CA ILE A 131 12.95 -12.93 31.46
C ILE A 131 11.68 -12.18 31.01
N ILE A 132 11.31 -12.34 29.75
CA ILE A 132 10.13 -11.68 29.17
C ILE A 132 9.05 -12.74 28.91
N THR A 133 7.84 -12.49 29.43
CA THR A 133 6.68 -13.33 29.13
C THR A 133 5.98 -12.83 27.87
N VAL A 134 5.87 -13.67 26.86
CA VAL A 134 5.19 -13.35 25.60
C VAL A 134 3.95 -14.22 25.47
N VAL A 135 2.79 -13.58 25.23
CA VAL A 135 1.56 -14.29 24.87
C VAL A 135 1.41 -14.24 23.36
N ALA A 136 1.36 -15.41 22.71
CA ALA A 136 1.14 -15.51 21.28
C ALA A 136 -0.30 -15.96 21.01
N ASP A 137 -1.04 -15.20 20.20
CA ASP A 137 -2.32 -15.62 19.64
C ASP A 137 -2.16 -15.91 18.15
N GLY A 138 -2.57 -17.11 17.73
CA GLY A 138 -2.45 -17.58 16.35
C GLY A 138 -3.81 -17.68 15.69
N GLN A 139 -3.98 -16.99 14.56
CA GLN A 139 -5.19 -17.07 13.75
C GLN A 139 -4.91 -17.73 12.40
N TRP A 140 -5.82 -18.61 11.99
CA TRP A 140 -5.80 -19.26 10.69
C TRP A 140 -7.11 -18.98 9.96
N SER A 141 -7.03 -18.33 8.81
CA SER A 141 -8.23 -18.02 8.02
C SER A 141 -8.87 -19.32 7.53
N LYS A 142 -10.11 -19.58 7.94
CA LYS A 142 -10.92 -20.70 7.43
C LYS A 142 -11.68 -20.23 6.19
N ARG A 143 -11.50 -20.93 5.06
CA ARG A 143 -12.31 -20.68 3.86
C ARG A 143 -13.36 -21.79 3.73
N SER A 144 -14.63 -21.48 4.00
CA SER A 144 -15.72 -22.45 3.90
C SER A 144 -16.41 -22.40 2.54
N TYR A 145 -15.89 -23.11 1.55
CA TYR A 145 -16.67 -23.44 0.34
C TYR A 145 -16.89 -24.95 0.30
N ARG A 146 -18.00 -25.41 0.91
CA ARG A 146 -18.46 -26.82 1.02
C ARG A 146 -17.51 -27.82 1.71
N ILE A 147 -16.21 -27.58 1.76
CA ILE A 147 -15.19 -28.40 2.43
C ILE A 147 -14.40 -27.47 3.35
N LYS A 148 -14.16 -27.88 4.61
CA LYS A 148 -13.39 -27.08 5.57
C LYS A 148 -11.92 -27.10 5.14
N TYR A 149 -11.45 -26.03 4.50
CA TYR A 149 -10.05 -25.87 4.14
C TYR A 149 -9.41 -24.80 5.03
N ASP A 150 -8.26 -25.13 5.59
CA ASP A 150 -7.37 -24.18 6.24
C ASP A 150 -6.60 -23.39 5.19
N ALA A 151 -6.47 -22.08 5.36
CA ALA A 151 -5.55 -21.31 4.52
C ALA A 151 -4.14 -21.92 4.58
N LEU A 152 -3.28 -21.67 3.59
CA LEU A 152 -1.87 -22.10 3.69
C LEU A 152 -1.02 -21.12 4.51
N SER A 153 -1.62 -20.01 4.93
CA SER A 153 -1.02 -18.96 5.73
C SER A 153 -1.89 -18.64 6.94
N GLY A 154 -1.23 -18.37 8.07
CA GLY A 154 -1.83 -17.89 9.31
C GLY A 154 -1.16 -16.59 9.76
N ALA A 155 -1.82 -15.87 10.66
CA ALA A 155 -1.25 -14.73 11.36
C ALA A 155 -0.92 -15.13 12.79
N VAL A 156 0.21 -14.66 13.32
CA VAL A 156 0.56 -14.79 14.74
C VAL A 156 0.73 -13.39 15.29
N SER A 157 0.01 -13.09 16.37
CA SER A 157 0.12 -11.84 17.11
C SER A 157 0.89 -12.10 18.39
N TYR A 158 2.00 -11.40 18.58
CA TYR A 158 2.74 -11.39 19.84
C TYR A 158 2.24 -10.23 20.70
N ILE A 159 1.76 -10.56 21.89
CA ILE A 159 1.28 -9.59 22.88
C ILE A 159 2.32 -9.56 24.00
N TYR A 160 2.91 -8.38 24.14
CA TYR A 160 3.82 -8.01 25.21
C TYR A 160 3.04 -7.37 26.38
N ARG A 161 3.70 -7.18 27.52
CA ARG A 161 3.05 -6.70 28.75
C ARG A 161 2.67 -5.24 28.56
N GLN A 162 1.37 -4.95 28.43
CA GLN A 162 0.92 -3.55 28.34
C GLN A 162 1.05 -2.87 29.71
N LYS A 163 1.65 -1.67 29.73
CA LYS A 163 1.69 -0.79 30.91
C LYS A 163 0.29 -0.36 31.33
#